data_AF-A0A7W5UXS8-F1
#
_entry.id   AF-A0A7W5UXS8-F1
#
_cell.length_a   1.000
_cell.length_b   1.000
_cell.length_c   1.000
_cell.angle_alpha   90.00
_cell.angle_beta   90.00
_cell.angle_gamma   90.00
#
_symmetry.space_group_name_H-M   'P 1'
#
loop_
_entity.id
_entity.type
_entity.pdbx_description
1 polymer ?
#
loop_
_entity_poly.entity_id
_entity_poly.type
_entity_poly.pdbx_seq_one_letter_code
_entity_poly.pdbx_strand_id
1 'polypeptide(L)'
;MMWFEIHELGVIIGRKENLSYHQARHSFGSFLISEGICTESIAKMMRHASITSTQTYAKISEKKISEDMDRLIERRKNNEY
;
A
#
# COMPACT_ATOMS: atom_id res chain seq x y z
N MET A 1 20.96 -6.55 15.73
CA MET A 1 21.88 -7.05 14.69
C MET A 1 21.29 -6.83 13.29
N MET A 2 20.11 -7.35 12.95
CA MET A 2 19.54 -7.25 11.59
C MET A 2 19.08 -5.85 11.13
N TRP A 3 18.74 -4.94 12.05
CA TRP A 3 18.40 -3.55 11.68
C TRP A 3 19.59 -2.80 11.07
N PHE A 4 20.80 -3.03 11.60
CA PHE A 4 22.01 -2.35 11.14
C PHE A 4 22.34 -2.71 9.69
N GLU A 5 22.21 -3.98 9.32
CA GLU A 5 22.47 -4.46 7.95
C GLU A 5 21.53 -3.80 6.93
N ILE A 6 20.23 -3.73 7.25
CA ILE A 6 19.24 -3.09 6.36
C ILE A 6 19.43 -1.57 6.32
N HIS A 7 19.76 -0.97 7.45
CA HIS A 7 20.05 0.46 7.51
C HIS A 7 21.28 0.81 6.66
N GLU A 8 22.35 0.02 6.76
CA GLU A 8 23.58 0.16 5.98
C GLU A 8 23.31 0.05 4.47
N LEU A 9 22.51 -0.92 4.04
CA LEU A 9 22.04 -1.00 2.65
C LEU A 9 21.30 0.27 2.23
N GLY A 10 20.46 0.83 3.11
CA GLY A 10 19.76 2.10 2.88
C GLY A 10 20.72 3.28 2.66
N VAL A 11 21.81 3.34 3.44
CA VAL A 11 22.86 4.35 3.30
C VAL A 11 23.61 4.19 1.97
N ILE A 12 23.99 2.96 1.61
CA ILE A 12 24.73 2.66 0.37
C ILE A 12 23.95 3.10 -0.88
N ILE A 13 22.63 2.90 -0.90
CA ILE A 13 21.77 3.30 -2.03
C ILE A 13 21.37 4.78 -1.99
N GLY A 14 21.87 5.56 -1.03
CA GLY A 14 21.57 6.99 -0.90
C GLY A 14 20.15 7.32 -0.45
N ARG A 15 19.48 6.41 0.28
CA ARG A 15 18.13 6.66 0.82
C ARG A 15 18.22 7.71 1.93
N LYS A 16 17.45 8.80 1.83
CA LYS A 16 17.41 9.87 2.84
C LYS A 16 16.78 9.44 4.16
N GLU A 17 15.86 8.49 4.12
CA GLU A 17 15.17 7.96 5.30
C GLU A 17 15.66 6.56 5.66
N ASN A 18 15.48 6.17 6.92
CA ASN A 18 15.89 4.86 7.42
C ASN A 18 15.15 3.71 6.72
N LEU A 19 15.89 2.93 5.91
CA LEU A 19 15.40 1.64 5.44
C LEU A 19 15.27 0.67 6.62
N SER A 20 14.09 0.08 6.77
CA SER A 20 13.80 -0.90 7.83
C SER A 20 12.68 -1.84 7.38
N TYR A 21 12.53 -2.98 8.06
CA TYR A 21 11.40 -3.89 7.81
C TYR A 21 10.05 -3.20 7.97
N HIS A 22 9.93 -2.31 8.97
CA HIS A 22 8.71 -1.55 9.18
C HIS A 22 8.43 -0.61 8.00
N GLN A 23 9.44 0.12 7.51
CA GLN A 23 9.29 0.95 6.31
C GLN A 23 8.93 0.12 5.07
N ALA A 24 9.56 -1.04 4.87
CA ALA A 24 9.24 -1.94 3.75
C ALA A 24 7.78 -2.43 3.83
N ARG A 25 7.30 -2.77 5.03
CA ARG A 25 5.90 -3.16 5.27
C ARG A 25 4.94 -2.02 4.97
N HIS A 26 5.30 -0.79 5.34
CA HIS A 26 4.53 0.41 5.00
C HIS A 26 4.47 0.65 3.49
N SER A 27 5.61 0.60 2.80
CA SER A 27 5.66 0.75 1.34
C SER A 27 4.85 -0.32 0.61
N PHE A 28 4.93 -1.59 1.06
CA PHE A 28 4.15 -2.69 0.50
C PHE A 28 2.64 -2.45 0.63
N GLY A 29 2.18 -2.07 1.82
CA GLY A 29 0.76 -1.78 2.06
C GLY A 29 0.25 -0.60 1.21
N SER A 30 1.00 0.50 1.16
CA SER A 30 0.64 1.67 0.34
C SER A 30 0.64 1.36 -1.16
N PHE A 31 1.59 0.54 -1.64
CA PHE A 31 1.65 0.10 -3.04
C PHE A 31 0.43 -0.74 -3.43
N LEU A 32 0.04 -1.72 -2.60
CA LEU A 32 -1.15 -2.53 -2.92
C LEU A 32 -2.44 -1.69 -2.96
N ILE A 33 -2.54 -0.66 -2.14
CA ILE A 33 -3.67 0.29 -2.20
C ILE A 33 -3.65 1.11 -3.49
N SER A 34 -2.47 1.54 -3.97
CA SER A 34 -2.39 2.26 -5.26
C SER A 34 -2.81 1.38 -6.43
N GLU A 35 -2.49 0.08 -6.38
CA GLU A 35 -2.94 -0.92 -7.36
C GLU A 35 -4.43 -1.29 -7.22
N GLY A 36 -5.16 -0.69 -6.28
CA GLY A 36 -6.60 -0.89 -6.12
C GLY A 36 -6.99 -2.18 -5.40
N ILE A 37 -6.06 -2.82 -4.70
CA ILE A 37 -6.37 -3.95 -3.82
C ILE A 37 -7.07 -3.42 -2.56
N CYS A 38 -8.15 -4.09 -2.14
CA CYS A 38 -8.90 -3.66 -0.97
C CYS A 38 -8.14 -3.87 0.35
N THR A 39 -8.39 -2.98 1.31
CA THR A 39 -7.71 -2.96 2.62
C THR A 39 -7.87 -4.28 3.38
N GLU A 40 -8.99 -4.97 3.24
CA GLU A 40 -9.28 -6.27 3.86
C GLU A 40 -8.34 -7.36 3.31
N SER A 41 -8.13 -7.38 2.00
CA SER A 41 -7.22 -8.33 1.35
C SER A 41 -5.78 -8.08 1.78
N ILE A 42 -5.36 -6.82 1.81
CA ILE A 42 -4.03 -6.42 2.28
C ILE A 42 -3.85 -6.81 3.75
N ALA A 43 -4.84 -6.55 4.62
CA ALA A 43 -4.80 -6.93 6.03
C ALA A 43 -4.62 -8.45 6.20
N LYS A 44 -5.32 -9.25 5.40
CA LYS A 44 -5.21 -10.71 5.40
C LYS A 44 -3.83 -11.18 4.92
N MET A 45 -3.32 -10.62 3.82
CA MET A 45 -1.97 -10.91 3.30
C MET A 45 -0.87 -10.60 4.33
N MET A 46 -1.04 -9.52 5.08
CA MET A 46 -0.08 -9.07 6.09
C MET A 46 -0.30 -9.71 7.47
N ARG A 47 -1.28 -10.61 7.60
CA ARG A 47 -1.69 -11.29 8.84
C ARG A 47 -1.96 -10.32 9.99
N HIS A 48 -2.60 -9.18 9.70
CA HIS A 48 -3.01 -8.24 10.73
C HIS A 48 -4.26 -8.74 11.45
N ALA A 49 -4.26 -8.71 12.78
CA ALA A 49 -5.41 -9.11 13.61
C ALA A 49 -6.56 -8.09 13.56
N SER A 50 -6.25 -6.83 13.26
CA SER A 50 -7.22 -5.75 13.07
C SER A 50 -6.92 -5.01 11.76
N ILE A 51 -7.99 -4.58 11.08
CA ILE A 51 -7.90 -3.77 9.86
C ILE A 51 -7.34 -2.36 10.14
N THR A 52 -7.43 -1.88 11.38
CA THR A 52 -7.00 -0.52 11.77
C THR A 52 -5.52 -0.29 11.47
N SER A 53 -4.66 -1.29 11.69
CA SER A 53 -3.23 -1.18 11.36
C SER A 53 -2.99 -1.06 9.85
N THR A 54 -3.82 -1.71 9.03
CA THR A 54 -3.75 -1.62 7.56
C THR A 54 -4.31 -0.31 7.02
N GLN A 55 -5.32 0.27 7.70
CA GLN A 55 -5.90 1.57 7.33
C GLN A 55 -4.89 2.71 7.36
N THR A 56 -3.78 2.59 8.11
CA THR A 56 -2.67 3.57 8.06
C THR A 56 -2.06 3.70 6.66
N TYR A 57 -2.13 2.68 5.81
CA TYR A 57 -1.68 2.75 4.41
C TYR A 57 -2.67 3.52 3.53
N ALA A 58 -3.94 3.52 3.93
CA ALA A 58 -5.05 4.11 3.21
C ALA A 58 -5.15 5.61 3.50
N LYS A 59 -4.15 6.40 3.09
CA LYS A 59 -4.42 7.82 2.80
C LYS A 59 -5.27 7.86 1.53
N ILE A 60 -6.57 7.65 1.69
CA ILE A 60 -7.53 7.74 0.59
C ILE A 60 -7.55 9.22 0.17
N SER A 61 -6.85 9.54 -0.91
CA SER A 61 -6.96 10.85 -1.52
C SER A 61 -8.26 10.92 -2.32
N GLU A 62 -8.86 12.11 -2.41
CA GLU A 62 -10.03 12.36 -3.26
C GLU A 62 -9.77 11.92 -4.71
N LYS A 63 -8.52 12.06 -5.17
CA LYS A 63 -8.05 11.55 -6.47
C LYS A 63 -8.28 10.05 -6.63
N LYS A 64 -7.94 9.23 -5.62
CA LYS A 64 -8.13 7.77 -5.67
C LYS A 64 -9.62 7.40 -5.75
N ILE A 65 -10.46 8.11 -4.99
CA ILE A 65 -11.92 7.91 -5.03
C ILE A 65 -12.45 8.20 -6.43
N SER A 66 -12.02 9.31 -7.04
CA SER A 66 -12.40 9.65 -8.41
C SER A 66 -11.99 8.57 -9.40
N GLU A 67 -10.73 8.13 -9.36
CA GLU A 67 -10.20 7.09 -10.25
C GLU A 67 -10.96 5.75 -10.13
N ASP A 68 -11.33 5.36 -8.90
CA ASP A 68 -12.10 4.14 -8.68
C ASP A 68 -13.54 4.24 -9.22
N MET A 69 -14.16 5.42 -9.11
CA MET A 69 -15.48 5.68 -9.69
C MET A 69 -15.43 5.72 -11.23
N ASP A 70 -14.39 6.31 -11.81
CA ASP A 70 -14.19 6.32 -13.26
C ASP A 70 -14.03 4.90 -13.80
N ARG A 71 -13.20 4.07 -13.15
CA ARG A 71 -13.05 2.64 -13.49
C ARG A 71 -14.36 1.87 -13.37
N LEU A 72 -15.17 2.15 -12.34
CA LEU A 72 -16.49 1.53 -12.18
C LEU A 72 -17.43 1.90 -13.33
N ILE A 73 -17.47 3.19 -13.71
CA ILE A 73 -18.29 3.68 -14.81
C ILE A 73 -17.86 3.03 -16.12
N GLU A 74 -16.56 2.96 -16.39
CA GLU A 74 -16.02 2.31 -17.59
C GLU A 74 -16.37 0.81 -17.65
N ARG A 75 -16.20 0.08 -16.54
CA ARG A 75 -16.61 -1.33 -16.46
C ARG A 75 -18.10 -1.52 -16.71
N ARG A 76 -18.95 -0.58 -16.31
CA ARG A 76 -20.40 -0.61 -16.59
C ARG A 76 -20.76 -0.23 -18.02
N LYS A 77 -19.96 0.60 -18.69
CA LYS A 77 -20.15 0.94 -20.11
C LYS A 77 -19.74 -0.22 -21.03
N ASN A 78 -18.69 -0.96 -20.65
CA ASN A 78 -18.13 -2.06 -21.43
C ASN A 78 -18.77 -3.42 -21.15
N ASN A 79 -19.56 -3.52 -20.07
CA ASN A 79 -20.46 -4.66 -19.85
C ASN A 79 -21.85 -4.29 -20.35
N GLU A 80 -22.14 -4.70 -21.59
CA GLU A 80 -23.49 -4.95 -22.06
C GLU A 80 -24.19 -5.88 -21.07
N TYR A 81 -25.20 -5.36 -20.38
CA TYR A 81 -26.35 -6.13 -19.94
C TYR A 81 -27.46 -5.95 -20.95
#